data_AF-A0A2T4JWQ5-F1
#
_entry.id   AF-A0A2T4JWQ5-F1
#
_cell.length_a   1.000
_cell.length_b   1.000
_cell.length_c   1.000
_cell.angle_alpha   90.00
_cell.angle_beta   90.00
_cell.angle_gamma   90.00
#
_symmetry.space_group_name_H-M   'P 1'
#
loop_
_entity.id
_entity.type
_entity.pdbx_description
1 polymer ?
#
loop_
_entity_poly.entity_id
_entity_poly.type
_entity_poly.pdbx_seq_one_letter_code
_entity_poly.pdbx_strand_id
1 'polypeptide(L)'
;MKTIRINVAANPAAHLGSMGDPVPAIADVPDAIGLWEPRDADISLTSGLVSEWRAGSRAFAQTRAARRPARQDGKLCFGNGAGAAKSALLLQGAQIGAPTNLCIAGRIVMDSAAMAGTTFWHALGGKASDGTPTRLFIRPNNGAPKMTMQAGAGSIANGVTVKIPAGMLDLPFIYTKAGATQRLEIIGVGAAQDDNCALDLSVGFAIGMQSSAASPSLPGAFRRFGLWQLAPSAVHLIAIRNWLAAAG
;
A
#
# COMPACT_ATOMS: atom_id res chain seq x y z
N MET A 1 -7.51 -8.59 57.34
CA MET A 1 -7.55 -8.62 55.86
C MET A 1 -8.30 -9.88 55.43
N LYS A 2 -9.45 -9.77 54.77
CA LYS A 2 -10.16 -10.92 54.19
C LYS A 2 -9.72 -11.07 52.74
N THR A 3 -9.08 -12.18 52.42
CA THR A 3 -8.72 -12.53 51.04
C THR A 3 -9.93 -13.17 50.36
N ILE A 4 -10.44 -12.54 49.31
CA ILE A 4 -11.47 -13.12 48.44
C ILE A 4 -10.73 -13.92 47.35
N ARG A 5 -11.04 -15.21 47.24
CA ARG A 5 -10.60 -16.05 46.12
C ARG A 5 -11.78 -16.24 45.17
N ILE A 6 -11.60 -15.80 43.92
CA ILE A 6 -12.57 -16.03 42.85
C ILE A 6 -12.09 -17.25 42.07
N ASN A 7 -12.83 -18.36 42.17
CA ASN A 7 -12.62 -19.52 41.31
C ASN A 7 -13.39 -19.30 40.00
N VAL A 8 -12.68 -18.87 38.95
CA VAL A 8 -13.24 -18.83 37.60
C VAL A 8 -13.01 -20.20 36.98
N ALA A 9 -14.04 -21.03 36.94
CA ALA A 9 -14.04 -22.20 36.07
C ALA A 9 -14.25 -21.70 34.63
N ALA A 10 -13.25 -21.87 33.76
CA ALA A 10 -13.38 -21.56 32.35
C ALA A 10 -14.48 -22.45 31.75
N ASN A 11 -15.52 -21.85 31.19
CA ASN A 11 -16.51 -22.59 30.41
C ASN A 11 -15.80 -23.12 29.16
N PRO A 12 -15.71 -24.45 28.94
CA PRO A 12 -15.04 -25.00 27.75
C PRO A 12 -15.74 -24.63 26.44
N ALA A 13 -16.98 -24.10 26.48
CA ALA A 13 -17.69 -23.53 25.33
C ALA A 13 -17.50 -22.01 25.17
N ALA A 14 -16.80 -21.33 26.09
CA ALA A 14 -16.43 -19.92 25.92
C ALA A 14 -15.16 -19.84 25.06
N HIS A 15 -15.33 -19.93 23.75
CA HIS A 15 -14.29 -19.47 22.83
C HIS A 15 -14.15 -17.95 23.02
N LEU A 16 -13.00 -17.50 23.54
CA LEU A 16 -12.54 -16.12 23.34
C LEU A 16 -12.74 -15.84 21.85
N GLY A 17 -13.62 -14.88 21.56
CA GLY A 17 -14.33 -14.74 20.29
C GLY A 17 -13.52 -15.22 19.09
N SER A 18 -14.09 -16.18 18.35
CA SER A 18 -13.57 -16.57 17.04
C SER A 18 -13.13 -15.31 16.32
N MET A 19 -11.84 -15.22 15.95
CA MET A 19 -11.41 -14.21 14.99
C MET A 19 -12.21 -14.48 13.73
N GLY A 20 -13.36 -13.80 13.61
CA GLY A 20 -14.15 -13.81 12.39
C GLY A 20 -13.21 -13.44 11.27
N ASP A 21 -13.40 -14.09 10.12
CA ASP A 21 -12.75 -13.69 8.88
C ASP A 21 -12.82 -12.14 8.79
N PRO A 22 -11.69 -11.41 8.73
CA PRO A 22 -11.73 -9.94 8.75
C PRO A 22 -12.29 -9.33 7.46
N VAL A 23 -12.62 -10.15 6.46
CA VAL A 23 -13.12 -9.73 5.14
C VAL A 23 -14.50 -9.03 5.14
N PRO A 24 -15.48 -9.33 6.02
CA PRO A 24 -16.75 -8.59 6.03
C PRO A 24 -16.56 -7.11 6.39
N ALA A 25 -15.73 -6.81 7.38
CA ALA A 25 -15.60 -5.45 7.91
C ALA A 25 -14.88 -4.48 6.95
N ILE A 26 -14.01 -4.97 6.06
CA ILE A 26 -13.35 -4.11 5.07
C ILE A 26 -14.28 -3.76 3.91
N ALA A 27 -15.22 -4.65 3.58
CA ALA A 27 -16.24 -4.40 2.55
C ALA A 27 -17.24 -3.32 2.98
N ASP A 28 -17.43 -3.13 4.29
CA ASP A 28 -18.31 -2.10 4.87
C ASP A 28 -17.68 -0.70 4.89
N VAL A 29 -16.39 -0.55 4.54
CA VAL A 29 -15.78 0.78 4.41
C VAL A 29 -16.32 1.45 3.14
N PRO A 30 -17.05 2.58 3.25
CA PRO A 30 -17.74 3.21 2.11
C PRO A 30 -16.75 3.76 1.07
N ASP A 31 -17.23 4.27 -0.05
CA ASP A 31 -16.45 5.01 -1.07
C ASP A 31 -15.12 4.34 -1.50
N ALA A 32 -15.10 3.00 -1.47
CA ALA A 32 -13.99 2.22 -1.99
C ALA A 32 -13.91 2.41 -3.50
N ILE A 33 -12.76 2.87 -3.99
CA ILE A 33 -12.44 2.77 -5.41
C ILE A 33 -12.17 1.31 -5.75
N GLY A 34 -11.43 0.60 -4.90
CA GLY A 34 -11.16 -0.81 -5.10
C GLY A 34 -10.29 -1.42 -4.01
N LEU A 35 -10.52 -2.71 -3.79
CA LEU A 35 -9.72 -3.59 -2.94
C LEU A 35 -9.12 -4.67 -3.84
N TRP A 36 -7.83 -4.57 -4.05
CA TRP A 36 -7.08 -5.45 -4.91
C TRP A 36 -6.35 -6.49 -4.06
N GLU A 37 -6.79 -7.73 -4.23
CA GLU A 37 -6.14 -8.91 -3.66
C GLU A 37 -5.68 -9.83 -4.80
N PRO A 38 -4.50 -10.46 -4.67
CA PRO A 38 -3.87 -11.22 -5.73
C PRO A 38 -4.48 -12.64 -5.83
N ARG A 39 -5.80 -12.70 -5.91
CA ARG A 39 -6.61 -13.91 -6.09
C ARG A 39 -6.66 -14.28 -7.56
N ASP A 40 -6.79 -15.58 -7.86
CA ASP A 40 -6.83 -16.07 -9.25
C ASP A 40 -7.95 -15.42 -10.06
N ALA A 41 -9.14 -15.28 -9.45
CA ALA A 41 -10.31 -14.71 -10.09
C ALA A 41 -10.17 -13.21 -10.45
N ASP A 42 -9.28 -12.49 -9.77
CA ASP A 42 -9.11 -11.04 -9.94
C ASP A 42 -7.95 -10.69 -10.88
N ILE A 43 -7.20 -11.68 -11.37
CA ILE A 43 -6.00 -11.46 -12.16
C ILE A 43 -6.15 -12.04 -13.56
N SER A 44 -5.94 -11.20 -14.56
CA SER A 44 -5.79 -11.66 -15.95
C SER A 44 -4.30 -11.75 -16.29
N LEU A 45 -3.92 -12.91 -16.85
CA LEU A 45 -2.57 -13.17 -17.32
C LEU A 45 -2.52 -13.15 -18.85
N THR A 46 -1.47 -12.55 -19.40
CA THR A 46 -1.11 -12.67 -20.82
C THR A 46 0.36 -13.06 -20.90
N SER A 47 0.65 -14.20 -21.50
CA SER A 47 2.01 -14.76 -21.57
C SER A 47 2.65 -14.94 -20.19
N GLY A 48 1.86 -15.39 -19.20
CA GLY A 48 2.33 -15.63 -17.82
C GLY A 48 2.55 -14.39 -16.96
N LEU A 49 2.34 -13.19 -17.51
CA LEU A 49 2.47 -11.92 -16.77
C LEU A 49 1.12 -11.25 -16.58
N VAL A 50 0.98 -10.50 -15.49
CA VAL A 50 -0.27 -9.82 -15.10
C VAL A 50 -0.57 -8.68 -16.06
N SER A 51 -1.55 -8.88 -16.95
CA SER A 51 -2.06 -7.82 -17.82
C SER A 51 -3.08 -6.94 -17.11
N GLU A 52 -3.79 -7.50 -16.13
CA GLU A 52 -4.84 -6.81 -15.39
C GLU A 52 -5.03 -7.38 -13.98
N TRP A 53 -5.33 -6.50 -13.01
CA TRP A 53 -5.68 -6.81 -11.64
C TRP A 53 -6.97 -6.05 -11.26
N ARG A 54 -8.05 -6.78 -11.01
CA ARG A 54 -9.42 -6.26 -10.89
C ARG A 54 -9.86 -6.10 -9.44
N ALA A 55 -10.75 -5.14 -9.23
CA ALA A 55 -11.48 -4.91 -7.99
C ALA A 55 -12.86 -4.32 -8.33
N GLY A 56 -13.89 -5.16 -8.38
CA GLY A 56 -15.23 -4.76 -8.82
C GLY A 56 -15.20 -4.18 -10.25
N SER A 57 -15.68 -2.95 -10.44
CA SER A 57 -15.69 -2.24 -11.73
C SER A 57 -14.37 -1.56 -12.08
N ARG A 58 -13.37 -1.61 -11.19
CA ARG A 58 -12.05 -0.97 -11.38
C ARG A 58 -10.98 -2.00 -11.66
N ALA A 59 -9.94 -1.57 -12.36
CA ALA A 59 -8.80 -2.42 -12.66
C ALA A 59 -7.50 -1.61 -12.72
N PHE A 60 -6.42 -2.27 -12.33
CA PHE A 60 -5.06 -1.90 -12.64
C PHE A 60 -4.61 -2.71 -13.85
N ALA A 61 -4.23 -2.06 -14.95
CA ALA A 61 -3.87 -2.76 -16.19
C ALA A 61 -2.55 -2.26 -16.81
N GLN A 62 -1.96 -3.11 -17.65
CA GLN A 62 -0.76 -2.76 -18.41
C GLN A 62 -0.80 -3.36 -19.82
N THR A 63 -0.88 -2.47 -20.81
CA THR A 63 -0.93 -2.83 -22.22
C THR A 63 0.44 -3.26 -22.73
N ARG A 64 1.53 -2.67 -22.25
CA ARG A 64 2.90 -3.00 -22.68
C ARG A 64 3.39 -4.28 -22.01
N ALA A 65 3.53 -5.36 -22.78
CA ALA A 65 3.95 -6.67 -22.28
C ALA A 65 5.24 -6.62 -21.44
N ALA A 66 6.25 -5.86 -21.89
CA ALA A 66 7.52 -5.70 -21.18
C ALA A 66 7.40 -5.00 -19.80
N ARG A 67 6.24 -4.44 -19.44
CA ARG A 67 6.01 -3.75 -18.16
C ARG A 67 5.01 -4.46 -17.26
N ARG A 68 4.57 -5.67 -17.62
CA ARG A 68 3.62 -6.44 -16.82
C ARG A 68 4.34 -7.08 -15.64
N PRO A 69 3.85 -6.94 -14.40
CA PRO A 69 4.43 -7.63 -13.27
C PRO A 69 4.20 -9.15 -13.36
N ALA A 70 5.07 -9.91 -12.71
CA ALA A 70 4.85 -11.33 -12.49
C ALA A 70 3.94 -11.52 -11.28
N ARG A 71 3.23 -12.66 -11.24
CA ARG A 71 2.54 -13.11 -10.05
C ARG A 71 3.29 -14.28 -9.45
N GLN A 72 3.56 -14.23 -8.15
CA GLN A 72 4.28 -15.27 -7.44
C GLN A 72 3.79 -15.35 -6.00
N ASP A 73 3.49 -16.56 -5.52
CA ASP A 73 3.16 -16.86 -4.12
C ASP A 73 2.11 -15.92 -3.52
N GLY A 74 1.01 -15.68 -4.26
CA GLY A 74 -0.06 -14.78 -3.83
C GLY A 74 0.37 -13.31 -3.75
N LYS A 75 1.30 -12.86 -4.60
CA LYS A 75 1.78 -11.47 -4.65
C LYS A 75 2.03 -11.04 -6.10
N LEU A 76 1.99 -9.73 -6.35
CA LEU A 76 2.40 -9.14 -7.63
C LEU A 76 3.80 -8.56 -7.50
N CYS A 77 4.77 -9.12 -8.20
CA CYS A 77 6.17 -8.72 -8.19
C CYS A 77 6.42 -7.63 -9.24
N PHE A 78 6.81 -6.45 -8.78
CA PHE A 78 7.03 -5.28 -9.65
C PHE A 78 8.50 -5.00 -9.96
N GLY A 79 9.41 -5.71 -9.28
CA GLY A 79 10.85 -5.63 -9.51
C GLY A 79 11.40 -6.97 -9.97
N ASN A 80 12.15 -6.94 -11.07
CA ASN A 80 12.82 -8.10 -11.62
C ASN A 80 14.35 -7.93 -11.50
N GLY A 81 14.87 -7.55 -10.34
CA GLY A 81 16.32 -7.36 -10.15
C GLY A 81 16.97 -6.30 -11.05
N ALA A 82 18.31 -6.21 -11.00
CA ALA A 82 19.07 -5.25 -11.80
C ALA A 82 19.01 -5.59 -13.31
N GLY A 83 18.66 -4.62 -14.15
CA GLY A 83 18.66 -4.75 -15.61
C GLY A 83 17.34 -5.23 -16.26
N ALA A 84 16.35 -5.64 -15.48
CA ALA A 84 15.07 -6.09 -16.03
C ALA A 84 14.07 -4.96 -16.29
N ALA A 85 13.09 -5.28 -17.13
CA ALA A 85 12.07 -4.34 -17.56
C ALA A 85 11.14 -3.92 -16.40
N LYS A 86 10.79 -2.63 -16.39
CA LYS A 86 10.17 -1.92 -15.26
C LYS A 86 8.67 -2.16 -15.21
N SER A 87 8.23 -3.00 -14.28
CA SER A 87 6.84 -3.38 -14.19
C SER A 87 5.98 -2.31 -13.53
N ALA A 88 4.79 -2.06 -14.05
CA ALA A 88 3.80 -1.21 -13.40
C ALA A 88 2.41 -1.53 -13.92
N LEU A 89 1.40 -1.25 -13.11
CA LEU A 89 0.00 -1.25 -13.55
C LEU A 89 -0.59 0.15 -13.38
N LEU A 90 -1.39 0.58 -14.34
CA LEU A 90 -2.08 1.87 -14.33
C LEU A 90 -3.55 1.67 -14.01
N LEU A 91 -4.09 2.51 -13.14
CA LEU A 91 -5.50 2.53 -12.81
C LEU A 91 -6.32 2.89 -14.05
N GLN A 92 -7.24 2.01 -14.42
CA GLN A 92 -8.15 2.18 -15.54
C GLN A 92 -9.44 2.87 -15.10
N GLY A 93 -10.14 3.46 -16.08
CA GLY A 93 -11.38 4.19 -15.89
C GLY A 93 -11.16 5.63 -15.38
N ALA A 94 -12.16 6.14 -14.66
CA ALA A 94 -12.17 7.50 -14.13
C ALA A 94 -10.99 7.75 -13.18
N GLN A 95 -10.23 8.82 -13.42
CA GLN A 95 -9.10 9.18 -12.56
C GLN A 95 -9.57 9.66 -11.19
N ILE A 96 -8.67 9.58 -10.19
CA ILE A 96 -8.99 9.95 -8.79
C ILE A 96 -9.21 11.46 -8.66
N GLY A 97 -8.57 12.26 -9.52
CA GLY A 97 -8.71 13.72 -9.52
C GLY A 97 -7.85 14.38 -8.45
N ALA A 98 -8.36 15.45 -7.84
CA ALA A 98 -7.71 16.18 -6.75
C ALA A 98 -8.50 16.00 -5.44
N PRO A 99 -8.39 14.82 -4.79
CA PRO A 99 -9.26 14.49 -3.66
C PRO A 99 -8.93 15.34 -2.42
N THR A 100 -9.97 15.86 -1.78
CA THR A 100 -9.88 16.44 -0.43
C THR A 100 -9.73 15.37 0.64
N ASN A 101 -10.28 14.18 0.40
CA ASN A 101 -10.18 13.02 1.26
C ASN A 101 -9.72 11.79 0.47
N LEU A 102 -8.73 11.07 1.00
CA LEU A 102 -8.17 9.89 0.34
C LEU A 102 -7.64 8.92 1.38
N CYS A 103 -7.89 7.63 1.21
CA CYS A 103 -7.17 6.59 1.91
C CYS A 103 -6.49 5.66 0.91
N ILE A 104 -5.21 5.38 1.14
CA ILE A 104 -4.44 4.36 0.42
C ILE A 104 -3.91 3.40 1.47
N ALA A 105 -4.22 2.12 1.34
CA ALA A 105 -3.69 1.09 2.22
C ALA A 105 -3.03 0.00 1.40
N GLY A 106 -1.99 -0.62 1.93
CA GLY A 106 -1.38 -1.74 1.24
C GLY A 106 -0.39 -2.49 2.10
N ARG A 107 0.01 -3.66 1.60
CA ARG A 107 1.06 -4.48 2.21
C ARG A 107 2.11 -4.78 1.17
N ILE A 108 3.32 -4.27 1.42
CA ILE A 108 4.48 -4.42 0.56
C ILE A 108 5.41 -5.44 1.19
N VAL A 109 5.90 -6.38 0.39
CA VAL A 109 6.96 -7.30 0.79
C VAL A 109 8.19 -6.98 -0.05
N MET A 110 9.25 -6.56 0.60
CA MET A 110 10.54 -6.26 -0.02
C MET A 110 11.39 -7.52 -0.15
N ASP A 111 12.10 -7.64 -1.26
CA ASP A 111 13.10 -8.70 -1.45
C ASP A 111 14.42 -8.24 -0.81
N SER A 112 14.87 -8.91 0.25
CA SER A 112 16.09 -8.54 0.98
C SER A 112 17.35 -8.55 0.11
N ALA A 113 17.47 -9.52 -0.79
CA ALA A 113 18.64 -9.67 -1.66
C ALA A 113 18.64 -8.59 -2.74
N ALA A 114 17.50 -8.31 -3.35
CA ALA A 114 17.38 -7.26 -4.35
C ALA A 114 17.47 -5.84 -3.74
N MET A 115 17.15 -5.72 -2.45
CA MET A 115 17.31 -4.46 -1.72
C MET A 115 18.76 -4.21 -1.28
N ALA A 116 19.55 -5.26 -1.04
CA ALA A 116 20.95 -5.14 -0.63
C ALA A 116 21.75 -4.35 -1.68
N GLY A 117 22.21 -3.14 -1.32
CA GLY A 117 22.93 -2.23 -2.21
C GLY A 117 22.10 -1.14 -2.88
N THR A 118 20.77 -1.11 -2.70
CA THR A 118 19.92 -0.03 -3.23
C THR A 118 19.88 1.19 -2.30
N THR A 119 20.40 2.33 -2.76
CA THR A 119 20.34 3.60 -1.99
C THR A 119 19.29 4.57 -2.55
N PHE A 120 18.61 4.19 -3.62
CA PHE A 120 17.63 4.98 -4.34
C PHE A 120 16.24 4.95 -3.68
N TRP A 121 15.40 5.90 -4.09
CA TRP A 121 13.97 5.88 -3.76
C TRP A 121 13.23 4.97 -4.72
N HIS A 122 12.36 4.11 -4.23
CA HIS A 122 11.52 3.25 -5.06
C HIS A 122 10.08 3.72 -4.98
N ALA A 123 9.49 4.08 -6.12
CA ALA A 123 8.11 4.50 -6.16
C ALA A 123 7.19 3.27 -6.04
N LEU A 124 6.31 3.32 -5.06
CA LEU A 124 5.36 2.27 -4.73
C LEU A 124 4.08 2.46 -5.53
N GLY A 125 3.59 3.70 -5.60
CA GLY A 125 2.46 4.08 -6.42
C GLY A 125 2.12 5.56 -6.31
N GLY A 126 1.23 6.01 -7.19
CA GLY A 126 0.83 7.41 -7.32
C GLY A 126 0.94 7.95 -8.74
N LYS A 127 1.07 9.27 -8.85
CA LYS A 127 1.28 10.05 -10.07
C LYS A 127 2.74 10.48 -10.17
N ALA A 128 3.38 10.20 -11.31
CA ALA A 128 4.81 10.45 -11.52
C ALA A 128 5.17 11.90 -11.87
N SER A 129 4.21 12.69 -12.38
CA SER A 129 4.48 13.75 -13.36
C SER A 129 5.51 14.80 -12.95
N ASP A 130 6.11 15.36 -14.00
CA ASP A 130 6.78 16.65 -14.10
C ASP A 130 5.93 17.78 -13.49
N GLY A 131 6.41 18.36 -12.40
CA GLY A 131 5.80 19.52 -11.74
C GLY A 131 5.24 19.23 -10.34
N THR A 132 4.21 18.40 -10.23
CA THR A 132 3.48 18.14 -8.97
C THR A 132 3.25 16.64 -8.72
N PRO A 133 4.29 15.90 -8.28
CA PRO A 133 4.14 14.50 -7.94
C PRO A 133 3.24 14.28 -6.73
N THR A 134 2.41 13.24 -6.79
CA THR A 134 1.66 12.70 -5.65
C THR A 134 1.93 11.21 -5.57
N ARG A 135 2.84 10.78 -4.72
CA ARG A 135 3.39 9.42 -4.81
C ARG A 135 3.99 8.93 -3.52
N LEU A 136 3.81 7.64 -3.28
CA LEU A 136 4.37 6.91 -2.17
C LEU A 136 5.72 6.33 -2.58
N PHE A 137 6.72 6.49 -1.72
CA PHE A 137 8.06 5.99 -1.91
C PHE A 137 8.54 5.17 -0.73
N ILE A 138 9.50 4.30 -1.01
CA ILE A 138 10.35 3.68 -0.01
C ILE A 138 11.82 3.91 -0.32
N ARG A 139 12.64 4.09 0.71
CA ARG A 139 14.10 4.13 0.61
C ARG A 139 14.67 3.13 1.62
N PRO A 140 15.12 1.95 1.19
CA PRO A 140 15.46 0.87 2.11
C PRO A 140 16.85 1.01 2.73
N ASN A 141 17.91 1.41 2.01
CA ASN A 141 19.30 1.29 2.54
C ASN A 141 20.16 2.56 2.48
N ASN A 142 19.62 3.75 2.83
CA ASN A 142 20.43 4.98 2.92
C ASN A 142 20.48 5.56 4.35
N GLY A 143 21.17 4.88 5.27
CA GLY A 143 21.44 5.32 6.65
C GLY A 143 20.23 5.32 7.60
N ALA A 144 19.00 5.46 7.07
CA ALA A 144 17.75 5.29 7.78
C ALA A 144 16.66 4.85 6.78
N PRO A 145 16.27 3.57 6.78
CA PRO A 145 15.17 3.08 5.96
C PRO A 145 13.91 3.90 6.23
N LYS A 146 13.13 4.24 5.19
CA LYS A 146 11.91 5.07 5.37
C LYS A 146 10.90 4.93 4.25
N MET A 147 9.64 5.17 4.57
CA MET A 147 8.55 5.37 3.62
C MET A 147 8.13 6.84 3.65
N THR A 148 7.87 7.42 2.49
CA THR A 148 7.45 8.82 2.36
C THR A 148 6.30 8.94 1.37
N MET A 149 5.24 9.63 1.76
CA MET A 149 4.25 10.13 0.79
C MET A 149 4.61 11.55 0.42
N GLN A 150 4.99 11.76 -0.85
CA GLN A 150 5.22 13.07 -1.44
C GLN A 150 3.92 13.60 -2.02
N ALA A 151 3.64 14.87 -1.77
CA ALA A 151 2.52 15.59 -2.37
C ALA A 151 2.97 17.00 -2.81
N GLY A 152 2.78 17.31 -4.09
CA GLY A 152 3.11 18.62 -4.66
C GLY A 152 4.56 18.77 -5.15
N ALA A 153 4.84 19.97 -5.67
CA ALA A 153 6.15 20.34 -6.20
C ALA A 153 7.17 20.47 -5.06
N GLY A 154 8.33 19.84 -5.18
CA GLY A 154 9.41 19.98 -4.20
C GLY A 154 10.27 18.73 -4.03
N SER A 155 11.19 18.79 -3.06
CA SER A 155 12.00 17.65 -2.66
C SER A 155 11.12 16.55 -2.05
N ILE A 156 11.48 15.28 -2.27
CA ILE A 156 10.86 14.12 -1.59
C ILE A 156 10.94 14.29 -0.06
N ALA A 157 11.90 15.06 0.45
CA ALA A 157 12.03 15.37 1.87
C ALA A 157 10.84 16.15 2.48
N ASN A 158 10.00 16.77 1.64
CA ASN A 158 8.86 17.59 2.09
C ASN A 158 7.57 16.76 2.23
N GLY A 159 7.67 15.43 2.21
CA GLY A 159 6.52 14.54 2.37
C GLY A 159 6.39 13.99 3.80
N VAL A 160 5.18 13.52 4.14
CA VAL A 160 4.96 12.81 5.41
C VAL A 160 5.75 11.49 5.40
N THR A 161 6.64 11.34 6.38
CA THR A 161 7.70 10.31 6.35
C THR A 161 7.70 9.49 7.64
N VAL A 162 7.71 8.16 7.50
CA VAL A 162 7.86 7.21 8.61
C VAL A 162 9.18 6.46 8.43
N LYS A 163 9.99 6.40 9.50
CA LYS A 163 11.22 5.59 9.51
C LYS A 163 10.85 4.12 9.64
N ILE A 164 11.48 3.28 8.82
CA ILE A 164 11.31 1.83 8.83
C ILE A 164 12.46 1.23 9.67
N PRO A 165 12.18 0.33 10.62
CA PRO A 165 13.21 -0.39 11.36
C PRO A 165 14.12 -1.18 10.42
N ALA A 166 15.42 -1.25 10.74
CA ALA A 166 16.36 -2.05 9.98
C ALA A 166 15.91 -3.52 9.92
N GLY A 167 16.00 -4.14 8.75
CA GLY A 167 15.62 -5.54 8.54
C GLY A 167 14.11 -5.80 8.39
N MET A 168 13.24 -4.79 8.54
CA MET A 168 11.81 -4.96 8.30
C MET A 168 11.52 -4.98 6.79
N LEU A 169 11.01 -6.11 6.28
CA LEU A 169 10.77 -6.32 4.84
C LEU A 169 9.28 -6.38 4.49
N ASP A 170 8.42 -6.71 5.45
CA ASP A 170 6.97 -6.76 5.27
C ASP A 170 6.34 -5.52 5.92
N LEU A 171 5.77 -4.65 5.09
CA LEU A 171 5.34 -3.30 5.43
C LEU A 171 3.86 -3.12 5.12
N PRO A 172 2.97 -3.45 6.07
CA PRO A 172 1.60 -2.98 6.05
C PRO A 172 1.56 -1.47 6.35
N PHE A 173 0.98 -0.69 5.44
CA PHE A 173 0.91 0.76 5.56
C PHE A 173 -0.50 1.29 5.30
N ILE A 174 -0.80 2.43 5.91
CA ILE A 174 -2.00 3.21 5.68
C ILE A 174 -1.60 4.67 5.50
N TYR A 175 -1.95 5.24 4.37
CA TYR A 175 -1.94 6.67 4.13
C TYR A 175 -3.38 7.20 4.19
N THR A 176 -3.58 8.33 4.85
CA THR A 176 -4.86 9.04 4.90
C THR A 176 -4.64 10.51 4.63
N LYS A 177 -5.54 11.10 3.85
CA LYS A 177 -5.77 12.53 3.74
C LYS A 177 -7.18 12.84 4.21
N ALA A 178 -7.30 13.80 5.12
CA ALA A 178 -8.56 14.34 5.61
C ALA A 178 -8.49 15.87 5.55
N GLY A 179 -9.08 16.46 4.52
CA GLY A 179 -8.94 17.89 4.25
C GLY A 179 -7.47 18.30 4.05
N ALA A 180 -6.95 19.18 4.90
CA ALA A 180 -5.56 19.65 4.83
C ALA A 180 -4.55 18.65 5.43
N THR A 181 -5.00 17.76 6.32
CA THR A 181 -4.13 16.86 7.06
C THR A 181 -3.83 15.61 6.28
N GLN A 182 -2.55 15.24 6.22
CA GLN A 182 -2.08 13.95 5.71
C GLN A 182 -1.37 13.16 6.80
N ARG A 183 -1.57 11.86 6.82
CA ARG A 183 -0.95 10.95 7.79
C ARG A 183 -0.50 9.68 7.08
N LEU A 184 0.71 9.24 7.38
CA LEU A 184 1.27 7.97 6.95
C LEU A 184 1.54 7.12 8.19
N GLU A 185 1.04 5.89 8.19
CA GLU A 185 1.25 4.88 9.22
C GLU A 185 1.88 3.64 8.59
N ILE A 186 2.86 3.06 9.29
CA ILE A 186 3.31 1.70 9.08
C ILE A 186 2.90 0.90 10.32
N ILE A 187 2.04 -0.09 10.13
CA ILE A 187 1.46 -0.85 11.24
C ILE A 187 2.58 -1.62 11.96
N GLY A 188 2.61 -1.53 13.29
CA GLY A 188 3.65 -2.12 14.12
C GLY A 188 4.96 -1.31 14.20
N VAL A 189 5.02 -0.13 13.54
CA VAL A 189 6.19 0.76 13.58
C VAL A 189 5.82 2.12 14.17
N GLY A 190 4.85 2.79 13.57
CA GLY A 190 4.48 4.15 13.96
C GLY A 190 3.85 4.95 12.82
N ALA A 191 3.59 6.22 13.09
CA ALA A 191 2.97 7.12 12.12
C ALA A 191 3.61 8.50 12.17
N ALA A 192 3.47 9.23 11.06
CA ALA A 192 3.81 10.63 10.93
C ALA A 192 2.61 11.37 10.35
N GLN A 193 2.49 12.65 10.68
CA GLN A 193 1.44 13.54 10.20
C GLN A 193 2.06 14.86 9.75
N ASP A 194 1.43 15.48 8.77
CA ASP A 194 1.76 16.81 8.27
C ASP A 194 0.47 17.51 7.81
N ASP A 195 0.44 18.83 7.94
CA ASP A 195 -0.72 19.68 7.65
C ASP A 195 -0.40 20.64 6.49
N ASN A 196 0.02 20.12 5.34
CA ASN A 196 0.13 20.95 4.14
C ASN A 196 0.29 20.15 2.85
N CYS A 197 -0.81 19.63 2.28
CA CYS A 197 -0.71 19.10 0.92
C CYS A 197 -1.96 19.25 0.07
N ALA A 198 -1.78 19.68 -1.17
CA ALA A 198 -2.72 19.40 -2.24
C ALA A 198 -2.31 18.08 -2.91
N LEU A 199 -3.25 17.15 -3.03
CA LEU A 199 -3.04 15.96 -3.86
C LEU A 199 -3.56 16.25 -5.26
N ASP A 200 -2.79 15.81 -6.24
CA ASP A 200 -3.20 15.80 -7.63
C ASP A 200 -2.90 14.42 -8.23
N LEU A 201 -3.97 13.72 -8.57
CA LEU A 201 -4.02 12.41 -9.20
C LEU A 201 -4.92 12.47 -10.45
N SER A 202 -5.07 13.65 -11.05
CA SER A 202 -5.98 13.90 -12.19
C SER A 202 -5.56 13.23 -13.49
N VAL A 203 -4.26 13.03 -13.71
CA VAL A 203 -3.70 12.48 -14.96
C VAL A 203 -3.30 11.01 -14.89
N GLY A 204 -3.51 10.36 -13.75
CA GLY A 204 -3.08 8.97 -13.58
C GLY A 204 -2.80 8.57 -12.14
N PHE A 205 -3.08 7.31 -11.84
CA PHE A 205 -2.55 6.61 -10.68
C PHE A 205 -1.94 5.27 -11.12
N ALA A 206 -0.72 4.98 -10.72
CA ALA A 206 -0.04 3.73 -11.04
C ALA A 206 0.53 3.07 -9.78
N ILE A 207 0.75 1.76 -9.84
CA ILE A 207 1.48 0.99 -8.82
C ILE A 207 2.71 0.31 -9.44
N GLY A 208 3.76 0.13 -8.64
CA GLY A 208 5.08 -0.40 -9.07
C GLY A 208 5.86 0.53 -10.01
N MET A 209 5.36 1.75 -10.20
CA MET A 209 5.85 2.72 -11.17
C MET A 209 7.32 3.09 -11.00
N GLN A 210 7.96 3.51 -12.09
CA GLN A 210 9.21 4.26 -12.04
C GLN A 210 8.86 5.76 -12.06
N SER A 211 9.47 6.55 -11.16
CA SER A 211 9.34 8.01 -11.25
C SER A 211 10.49 8.68 -12.01
N SER A 212 11.68 8.08 -12.02
CA SER A 212 12.84 8.52 -12.82
C SER A 212 13.95 7.46 -12.83
N ALA A 213 15.03 7.64 -13.59
CA ALA A 213 16.22 6.76 -13.52
C ALA A 213 16.83 6.69 -12.10
N ALA A 214 16.73 7.78 -11.34
CA ALA A 214 17.15 7.87 -9.94
C ALA A 214 16.12 7.29 -8.95
N SER A 215 15.00 6.76 -9.45
CA SER A 215 13.95 6.16 -8.62
C SER A 215 13.32 4.94 -9.30
N PRO A 216 13.99 3.77 -9.24
CA PRO A 216 13.57 2.57 -9.94
C PRO A 216 12.30 1.93 -9.34
N SER A 217 11.71 0.98 -10.07
CA SER A 217 10.59 0.16 -9.57
C SER A 217 10.97 -0.54 -8.26
N LEU A 218 9.96 -0.86 -7.45
CA LEU A 218 10.11 -1.58 -6.19
C LEU A 218 10.74 -2.98 -6.39
N PRO A 219 11.89 -3.30 -5.75
CA PRO A 219 12.43 -4.65 -5.62
C PRO A 219 11.61 -5.46 -4.61
N GLY A 220 10.41 -5.85 -5.02
CA GLY A 220 9.47 -6.49 -4.13
C GLY A 220 8.09 -6.62 -4.76
N ALA A 221 7.11 -6.88 -3.91
CA ALA A 221 5.78 -7.24 -4.32
C ALA A 221 4.69 -6.55 -3.49
N PHE A 222 3.53 -6.37 -4.11
CA PHE A 222 2.29 -6.05 -3.40
C PHE A 222 1.53 -7.33 -3.12
N ARG A 223 1.06 -7.48 -1.87
CA ARG A 223 0.12 -8.55 -1.49
C ARG A 223 -1.30 -8.04 -1.35
N ARG A 224 -1.49 -6.80 -0.92
CA ARG A 224 -2.82 -6.18 -0.76
C ARG A 224 -2.70 -4.71 -1.11
N PHE A 225 -3.70 -4.17 -1.78
CA PHE A 225 -3.75 -2.76 -2.12
C PHE A 225 -5.21 -2.28 -2.10
N GLY A 226 -5.49 -1.20 -1.38
CA GLY A 226 -6.81 -0.65 -1.21
C GLY A 226 -6.79 0.87 -1.41
N LEU A 227 -7.86 1.38 -2.00
CA LEU A 227 -8.01 2.80 -2.32
C LEU A 227 -9.45 3.25 -2.04
N TRP A 228 -9.60 4.35 -1.32
CA TRP A 228 -10.90 4.95 -0.98
C TRP A 228 -10.88 6.46 -1.12
N GLN A 229 -11.99 7.07 -1.54
CA GLN A 229 -12.17 8.54 -1.58
C GLN A 229 -12.87 9.07 -0.33
N LEU A 230 -12.32 8.76 0.84
CA LEU A 230 -12.88 9.15 2.13
C LEU A 230 -11.80 9.43 3.18
N ALA A 231 -12.21 10.10 4.26
CA ALA A 231 -11.44 10.27 5.48
C ALA A 231 -11.86 9.17 6.49
N PRO A 232 -11.03 8.15 6.76
CA PRO A 232 -11.49 6.98 7.51
C PRO A 232 -11.83 7.32 8.97
N SER A 233 -12.97 6.83 9.45
CA SER A 233 -13.30 6.86 10.88
C SER A 233 -12.40 5.91 11.66
N ALA A 234 -12.41 5.99 13.00
CA ALA A 234 -11.67 5.06 13.84
C ALA A 234 -12.05 3.59 13.58
N VAL A 235 -13.35 3.32 13.35
CA VAL A 235 -13.86 1.97 13.03
C VAL A 235 -13.34 1.51 11.67
N HIS A 236 -13.36 2.38 10.64
CA HIS A 236 -12.81 2.05 9.33
C HIS A 236 -11.31 1.73 9.41
N LEU A 237 -10.55 2.51 10.18
CA LEU A 237 -9.12 2.25 10.36
C LEU A 237 -8.85 0.92 11.06
N ILE A 238 -9.69 0.50 12.01
CA ILE A 238 -9.58 -0.84 12.62
C ILE A 238 -9.80 -1.93 11.57
N ALA A 239 -10.84 -1.81 10.74
CA ALA A 239 -11.12 -2.76 9.66
C ALA A 239 -9.94 -2.84 8.66
N ILE A 240 -9.42 -1.69 8.22
CA ILE A 240 -8.27 -1.64 7.30
C ILE A 240 -7.03 -2.27 7.94
N ARG A 241 -6.75 -2.00 9.22
CA ARG A 241 -5.60 -2.62 9.92
C ARG A 241 -5.74 -4.14 10.02
N ASN A 242 -6.93 -4.63 10.38
CA ASN A 242 -7.20 -6.07 10.47
C ASN A 242 -7.06 -6.74 9.11
N TRP A 243 -7.59 -6.11 8.06
CA TRP A 243 -7.39 -6.55 6.69
C TRP A 243 -5.91 -6.55 6.29
N LEU A 244 -5.11 -5.57 6.67
CA LEU A 244 -3.67 -5.61 6.38
C LEU A 244 -2.91 -6.66 7.20
N ALA A 245 -3.35 -6.95 8.43
CA ALA A 245 -2.70 -7.89 9.34
C ALA A 245 -2.96 -9.36 8.98
N ALA A 246 -4.15 -9.67 8.46
CA ALA A 246 -4.55 -11.04 8.17
C ALA A 246 -3.57 -11.73 7.21
N ALA A 247 -3.24 -12.99 7.52
CA ALA A 247 -2.50 -13.85 6.63
C ALA A 247 -3.40 -14.15 5.42
N GLY A 248 -2.92 -13.84 4.21
CA GLY A 248 -3.47 -14.39 2.97
C GLY A 248 -2.38 -15.06 2.19
#